data_AF-A0A382NWV7-F1
#
_entry.id   AF-A0A382NWV7-F1
#
_cell.length_a   1.000
_cell.length_b   1.000
_cell.length_c   1.000
_cell.angle_alpha   90.00
_cell.angle_beta   90.00
_cell.angle_gamma   90.00
#
_symmetry.space_group_name_H-M   'P 1'
#
loop_
_entity.id
_entity.type
_entity.pdbx_description
1 polymer ?
#
loop_
_entity_poly.entity_id
_entity_poly.type
_entity_poly.pdbx_seq_one_letter_code
_entity_poly.pdbx_strand_id
1 'polypeptide(L)'
;WAANEFLNSQFSLDFFDKEGIVFHNSNRYFRRYKYSGSFNLRYNRTVATGDIADFFSNPGAVRWSSSWSHAQVLRGNQTLNVNGRYYSDSQFNQKLGINRDTRLNQKAVSNATYSKRWKKLNSSMSANLSETKNLMVKSKMDPNSIYYENPTGVGRRLVESTTVLPTLNFRKGQTQLFGASSSGVYLSYGSTLKNRGQRYYKSEALDDSTFGWGDSQSEYDNSWIHNMSLSGSSRVLKYIAIRPRLSFREEWITKYFDATAADSLGNPIDSRQVSRFKARRTGTLSVSTNTKLYGILPVKIGSLKTIRHTITPSVGFSYRPNFSDDTFGYLKKLEDNDGNIYNFDPFKGTQISTTPTGEQRNM
;
A
#
# COMPACT_ATOMS: atom_id res chain seq x y z
N TRP A 1 5.70 29.33 25.46
CA TRP A 1 6.87 30.15 25.10
C TRP A 1 6.96 30.29 23.59
N ALA A 2 7.08 31.52 23.08
CA ALA A 2 7.40 31.75 21.67
C ALA A 2 8.92 31.71 21.54
N ALA A 3 9.46 30.59 21.07
CA ALA A 3 10.91 30.37 21.00
C ALA A 3 11.56 31.30 19.97
N ASN A 4 10.86 31.51 18.84
CA ASN A 4 11.18 32.50 17.82
C ASN A 4 9.93 32.76 16.96
N GLU A 5 10.09 33.57 15.90
CA GLU A 5 9.02 33.92 14.95
C GLU A 5 8.37 32.74 14.20
N PHE A 6 9.02 31.57 14.18
CA PHE A 6 8.55 30.38 13.46
C PHE A 6 8.26 29.18 14.36
N LEU A 7 8.51 29.24 15.67
CA LEU A 7 8.45 28.11 16.60
C LEU A 7 7.79 28.54 17.91
N ASN A 8 6.68 27.91 18.22
CA ASN A 8 5.98 28.01 19.50
C ASN A 8 6.14 26.70 20.26
N SER A 9 6.57 26.78 21.52
CA SER A 9 6.76 25.63 22.40
C SER A 9 5.92 25.80 23.67
N GLN A 10 5.15 24.78 24.00
CA GLN A 10 4.37 24.68 25.23
C GLN A 10 4.89 23.48 26.02
N PHE A 11 5.10 23.72 27.31
CA PHE A 11 5.47 22.70 28.28
C PHE A 11 4.40 22.71 29.36
N SER A 12 3.86 21.54 29.72
CA SER A 12 3.01 21.40 30.90
C SER A 12 3.42 20.17 31.69
N LEU A 13 3.21 20.24 32.98
CA LEU A 13 3.50 19.17 33.92
C LEU A 13 2.22 18.93 34.72
N ASP A 14 1.66 17.74 34.60
CA ASP A 14 0.54 17.30 35.41
C ASP A 14 1.08 16.43 36.54
N PHE A 15 0.61 16.68 37.75
CA PHE A 15 1.03 15.99 38.96
C PHE A 15 -0.15 15.20 39.52
N PHE A 16 0.08 13.93 39.84
CA PHE A 16 -0.91 13.02 40.38
C PHE A 16 -0.37 12.37 41.65
N ASP A 17 -1.02 12.64 42.77
CA ASP A 17 -0.62 12.21 44.12
C ASP A 17 -0.45 10.67 44.25
N LYS A 18 -1.24 9.89 43.52
CA LYS A 18 -1.20 8.42 43.57
C LYS A 18 -0.63 7.74 42.33
N GLU A 19 -0.41 8.51 41.25
CA GLU A 19 0.05 7.93 39.99
C GLU A 19 1.48 8.34 39.65
N GLY A 20 1.85 9.61 39.79
CA GLY A 20 3.15 10.13 39.35
C GLY A 20 3.06 11.46 38.61
N ILE A 21 3.95 11.67 37.65
CA ILE A 21 4.03 12.91 36.87
C ILE A 21 3.85 12.65 35.38
N VAL A 22 3.16 13.57 34.70
CA VAL A 22 3.03 13.58 33.24
C VAL A 22 3.54 14.88 32.67
N PHE A 23 4.65 14.81 31.96
CA PHE A 23 5.23 15.92 31.22
C PHE A 23 4.70 15.93 29.78
N HIS A 24 4.17 17.06 29.36
CA HIS A 24 3.75 17.32 28.00
C HIS A 24 4.63 18.39 27.38
N ASN A 25 5.13 18.12 26.19
CA ASN A 25 5.83 19.07 25.36
C ASN A 25 5.13 19.14 24.00
N SER A 26 4.62 20.30 23.63
CA SER A 26 3.98 20.55 22.34
C SER A 26 4.72 21.68 21.63
N ASN A 27 5.23 21.39 20.44
CA ASN A 27 5.92 22.36 19.60
C ASN A 27 5.15 22.51 18.30
N ARG A 28 4.93 23.74 17.87
CA ARG A 28 4.30 24.08 16.59
C ARG A 28 5.23 25.00 15.84
N TYR A 29 5.52 24.66 14.60
CA TYR A 29 6.36 25.48 13.76
C TYR A 29 5.69 25.77 12.42
N PHE A 30 5.87 27.00 11.93
CA PHE A 30 5.23 27.46 10.71
C PHE A 30 6.08 28.52 10.02
N ARG A 31 6.30 28.33 8.73
CA ARG A 31 6.86 29.35 7.85
C ARG A 31 6.10 29.34 6.54
N ARG A 32 5.42 30.45 6.24
CA ARG A 32 4.57 30.63 5.06
C ARG A 32 5.31 30.19 3.78
N TYR A 33 4.63 29.39 2.96
CA TYR A 33 5.14 28.83 1.70
C TYR A 33 6.38 27.94 1.79
N LYS A 34 6.85 27.56 2.99
CA LYS A 34 8.00 26.66 3.15
C LYS A 34 7.63 25.40 3.92
N TYR A 35 7.22 25.53 5.17
CA TYR A 35 6.93 24.37 6.01
C TYR A 35 5.94 24.70 7.12
N SER A 36 5.28 23.67 7.62
CA SER A 36 4.40 23.72 8.77
C SER A 36 4.37 22.37 9.46
N GLY A 37 4.26 22.33 10.78
CA GLY A 37 4.13 21.07 11.48
C GLY A 37 4.06 21.22 12.99
N SER A 38 3.95 20.08 13.65
CA SER A 38 3.96 20.00 15.10
C SER A 38 4.72 18.78 15.58
N PHE A 39 5.36 18.91 16.73
CA PHE A 39 5.99 17.80 17.44
C PHE A 39 5.45 17.80 18.87
N ASN A 40 4.78 16.72 19.25
CA ASN A 40 4.26 16.53 20.61
C ASN A 40 4.92 15.32 21.25
N LEU A 41 5.42 15.49 22.46
CA LEU A 41 5.97 14.45 23.32
C LEU A 41 5.14 14.42 24.61
N ARG A 42 4.69 13.23 24.99
CA ARG A 42 4.11 12.97 26.31
C ARG A 42 5.02 11.98 27.02
N TYR A 43 5.53 12.36 28.17
CA TYR A 43 6.35 11.53 29.03
C TYR A 43 5.60 11.34 30.35
N ASN A 44 5.43 10.10 30.79
CA ASN A 44 4.79 9.74 32.03
C ASN A 44 5.74 8.88 32.84
N ARG A 45 5.95 9.25 34.10
CA ARG A 45 6.63 8.42 35.08
C ARG A 45 5.69 8.18 36.25
N THR A 46 5.45 6.89 36.54
CA THR A 46 4.59 6.46 37.63
C THR A 46 5.36 6.15 38.91
N VAL A 47 4.67 5.99 40.04
CA VAL A 47 5.24 5.49 41.31
C VAL A 47 4.73 4.07 41.58
N ALA A 48 5.57 3.20 42.14
CA ALA A 48 5.22 1.80 42.37
C ALA A 48 4.29 1.58 43.58
N THR A 49 4.44 2.42 44.61
CA THR A 49 3.76 2.27 45.91
C THR A 49 2.42 2.99 46.00
N GLY A 50 2.08 3.83 45.02
CA GLY A 50 0.87 4.65 45.02
C GLY A 50 0.95 5.88 45.93
N ASP A 51 2.15 6.19 46.43
CA ASP A 51 2.46 7.40 47.20
C ASP A 51 3.54 8.20 46.47
N ILE A 52 3.25 9.45 46.12
CA ILE A 52 4.19 10.31 45.41
C ILE A 52 5.43 10.67 46.22
N ALA A 53 5.40 10.55 47.56
CA ALA A 53 6.60 10.74 48.38
C ALA A 53 7.72 9.77 47.97
N ASP A 54 7.34 8.61 47.43
CA ASP A 54 8.27 7.59 46.95
C ASP A 54 8.75 7.80 45.51
N PHE A 55 8.41 8.93 44.87
CA PHE A 55 8.68 9.16 43.45
C PHE A 55 10.16 8.97 43.06
N PHE A 56 11.08 9.36 43.94
CA PHE A 56 12.52 9.19 43.73
C PHE A 56 13.08 7.90 44.32
N SER A 57 12.50 7.38 45.42
CA SER A 57 12.97 6.18 46.13
C SER A 57 12.49 4.88 45.48
N ASN A 58 11.21 4.80 45.10
CA ASN A 58 10.57 3.63 44.48
C ASN A 58 9.86 3.98 43.16
N PRO A 59 10.62 4.34 42.11
CA PRO A 59 10.02 4.72 40.84
C PRO A 59 9.29 3.56 40.18
N GLY A 60 8.12 3.85 39.64
CA GLY A 60 7.33 2.93 38.83
C GLY A 60 7.71 2.96 37.35
N ALA A 61 6.78 2.54 36.50
CA ALA A 61 7.00 2.43 35.07
C ALA A 61 7.14 3.81 34.39
N VAL A 62 8.05 3.88 33.41
CA VAL A 62 8.25 5.03 32.52
C VAL A 62 7.62 4.75 31.16
N ARG A 63 6.83 5.69 30.67
CA ARG A 63 6.03 5.58 29.46
C ARG A 63 6.12 6.87 28.66
N TRP A 64 6.34 6.79 27.35
CA TRP A 64 6.34 7.96 26.50
C TRP A 64 5.65 7.72 25.16
N SER A 65 5.10 8.78 24.60
CA SER A 65 4.61 8.80 23.22
C SER A 65 5.06 10.07 22.52
N SER A 66 5.40 9.93 21.24
CA SER A 66 5.72 11.07 20.40
C SER A 66 4.86 11.06 19.14
N SER A 67 4.41 12.24 18.75
CA SER A 67 3.72 12.46 17.50
C SER A 67 4.39 13.61 16.76
N TRP A 68 4.70 13.38 15.49
CA TRP A 68 5.33 14.37 14.64
C TRP A 68 4.53 14.50 13.36
N SER A 69 4.01 15.70 13.10
CA SER A 69 3.44 16.06 11.81
C SER A 69 4.31 17.12 11.14
N HIS A 70 4.60 16.93 9.87
CA HIS A 70 5.40 17.84 9.06
C HIS A 70 4.85 17.91 7.64
N ALA A 71 4.67 19.11 7.13
CA ALA A 71 4.34 19.37 5.75
C ALA A 71 5.29 20.44 5.23
N GLN A 72 5.96 20.16 4.12
CA GLN A 72 6.94 21.05 3.51
C GLN A 72 6.69 21.16 2.01
N VAL A 73 6.63 22.41 1.55
CA VAL A 73 6.62 22.76 0.13
C VAL A 73 8.04 23.14 -0.26
N LEU A 74 8.60 22.34 -1.15
CA LEU A 74 9.95 22.47 -1.67
C LEU A 74 9.90 23.13 -3.07
N ARG A 75 11.00 23.77 -3.47
CA ARG A 75 11.08 24.45 -4.77
C ARG A 75 10.82 23.48 -5.94
N GLY A 76 10.21 23.98 -7.00
CA GLY A 76 9.97 23.23 -8.22
C GLY A 76 8.89 22.16 -8.10
N ASN A 77 7.73 22.47 -7.49
CA ASN A 77 6.59 21.55 -7.33
C ASN A 77 6.96 20.24 -6.61
N GLN A 78 7.60 20.39 -5.45
CA GLN A 78 7.97 19.29 -4.57
C GLN A 78 7.21 19.42 -3.26
N THR A 79 6.81 18.29 -2.70
CA THR A 79 6.16 18.24 -1.38
C THR A 79 6.73 17.10 -0.56
N LEU A 80 6.98 17.35 0.72
CA LEU A 80 7.32 16.33 1.70
C LEU A 80 6.28 16.39 2.82
N ASN A 81 5.62 15.27 3.09
CA ASN A 81 4.69 15.14 4.20
C ASN A 81 5.16 13.99 5.09
N VAL A 82 5.23 14.21 6.40
CA VAL A 82 5.59 13.20 7.39
C VAL A 82 4.56 13.23 8.49
N ASN A 83 4.08 12.06 8.88
CA ASN A 83 3.28 11.88 10.07
C ASN A 83 3.79 10.64 10.81
N GLY A 84 4.56 10.84 11.86
CA GLY A 84 5.13 9.80 12.72
C GLY A 84 4.36 9.69 14.04
N ARG A 85 4.11 8.45 14.48
CA ARG A 85 3.57 8.16 15.82
C ARG A 85 4.38 7.04 16.45
N TYR A 86 4.95 7.30 17.62
CA TYR A 86 5.75 6.33 18.36
C TYR A 86 5.25 6.24 19.80
N TYR A 87 5.31 5.03 20.34
CA TYR A 87 4.90 4.70 21.70
C TYR A 87 5.95 3.79 22.31
N SER A 88 6.29 4.03 23.58
CA SER A 88 7.26 3.21 24.31
C SER A 88 6.71 1.84 24.70
N ASP A 89 5.38 1.74 24.89
CA ASP A 89 4.71 0.59 25.50
C ASP A 89 3.35 0.32 24.85
N SER A 90 2.95 -0.95 24.82
CA SER A 90 1.66 -1.45 24.36
C SER A 90 0.49 -0.93 25.17
N GLN A 91 0.74 -0.70 26.45
CA GLN A 91 -0.26 -0.27 27.42
C GLN A 91 -0.32 1.25 27.57
N PHE A 92 0.51 2.02 26.85
CA PHE A 92 0.56 3.48 26.97
C PHE A 92 -0.85 4.09 26.82
N ASN A 93 -1.50 3.77 25.71
CA ASN A 93 -2.83 4.27 25.43
C ASN A 93 -3.91 3.66 26.34
N GLN A 94 -3.75 2.41 26.77
CA GLN A 94 -4.74 1.68 27.58
C GLN A 94 -4.80 2.12 29.04
N LYS A 95 -3.64 2.43 29.64
CA LYS A 95 -3.51 2.88 31.03
C LYS A 95 -3.62 4.40 31.18
N LEU A 96 -3.17 5.16 30.18
CA LEU A 96 -3.04 6.63 30.27
C LEU A 96 -4.01 7.40 29.35
N GLY A 97 -4.82 6.69 28.57
CA GLY A 97 -5.84 7.28 27.72
C GLY A 97 -7.08 7.60 28.56
N ILE A 98 -7.41 8.89 28.69
CA ILE A 98 -8.62 9.34 29.39
C ILE A 98 -9.87 8.92 28.59
N ASN A 99 -9.77 8.90 27.25
CA ASN A 99 -10.86 8.56 26.34
C ASN A 99 -10.80 7.08 25.90
N ARG A 100 -11.96 6.41 25.86
CA ARG A 100 -12.12 4.99 25.46
C ARG A 100 -11.47 4.68 24.10
N ASP A 101 -11.66 5.53 23.10
CA ASP A 101 -11.12 5.30 21.75
C ASP A 101 -9.59 5.33 21.71
N THR A 102 -8.98 6.17 22.56
CA THR A 102 -7.53 6.20 22.71
C THR A 102 -7.06 4.89 23.33
N ARG A 103 -7.74 4.40 24.39
CA ARG A 103 -7.42 3.12 25.05
C ARG A 103 -7.50 1.91 24.11
N LEU A 104 -8.41 1.93 23.14
CA LEU A 104 -8.55 0.84 22.17
C LEU A 104 -7.52 0.91 21.02
N ASN A 105 -6.77 2.01 20.88
CA ASN A 105 -5.79 2.14 19.81
C ASN A 105 -4.50 1.38 20.11
N GLN A 106 -4.39 0.20 19.50
CA GLN A 106 -3.28 -0.75 19.65
C GLN A 106 -2.26 -0.68 18.50
N LYS A 107 -2.42 0.27 17.55
CA LYS A 107 -1.54 0.40 16.38
C LYS A 107 -0.86 1.77 16.34
N ALA A 108 0.43 1.76 16.10
CA ALA A 108 1.20 2.94 15.75
C ALA A 108 1.41 2.98 14.24
N VAL A 109 1.02 4.08 13.60
CA VAL A 109 1.19 4.26 12.15
C VAL A 109 2.05 5.49 11.92
N SER A 110 3.16 5.26 11.23
CA SER A 110 4.09 6.29 10.79
C SER A 110 4.17 6.26 9.26
N ASN A 111 4.14 7.42 8.62
CA ASN A 111 4.31 7.54 7.19
C ASN A 111 5.10 8.80 6.80
N ALA A 112 5.80 8.70 5.67
CA ALA A 112 6.47 9.81 5.03
C ALA A 112 6.26 9.69 3.51
N THR A 113 5.73 10.74 2.90
CA THR A 113 5.45 10.79 1.48
C THR A 113 6.18 11.99 0.87
N TYR A 114 7.08 11.70 -0.05
CA TYR A 114 7.71 12.69 -0.91
C TYR A 114 7.06 12.66 -2.29
N SER A 115 6.82 13.82 -2.90
CA SER A 115 6.32 13.91 -4.27
C SER A 115 7.01 15.02 -5.07
N LYS A 116 7.18 14.77 -6.37
CA LYS A 116 7.73 15.69 -7.36
C LYS A 116 6.86 15.68 -8.61
N ARG A 117 6.51 16.87 -9.12
CA ARG A 117 5.80 17.01 -10.39
C ARG A 117 6.56 17.86 -11.41
N TRP A 118 6.88 17.26 -12.55
CA TRP A 118 7.43 17.96 -13.71
C TRP A 118 6.31 18.30 -14.69
N LYS A 119 5.73 19.51 -14.55
CA LYS A 119 4.59 19.96 -15.36
C LYS A 119 4.91 19.94 -16.87
N LYS A 120 6.08 20.44 -17.28
CA LYS A 120 6.53 20.47 -18.69
C LYS A 120 6.63 19.07 -19.31
N LEU A 121 7.10 18.10 -18.54
CA LEU A 121 7.24 16.72 -19.00
C LEU A 121 5.95 15.91 -18.83
N ASN A 122 4.88 16.47 -18.27
CA ASN A 122 3.70 15.71 -17.85
C ASN A 122 4.05 14.46 -17.01
N SER A 123 5.05 14.60 -16.13
CA SER A 123 5.58 13.49 -15.32
C SER A 123 5.44 13.78 -13.82
N SER A 124 5.27 12.73 -13.03
CA SER A 124 5.30 12.81 -11.57
C SER A 124 6.02 11.62 -10.97
N MET A 125 6.67 11.84 -9.84
CA MET A 125 7.27 10.81 -9.01
C MET A 125 6.79 10.97 -7.58
N SER A 126 6.58 9.87 -6.87
CA SER A 126 6.34 9.86 -5.43
C SER A 126 7.09 8.72 -4.78
N ALA A 127 7.63 8.96 -3.59
CA ALA A 127 8.17 7.95 -2.71
C ALA A 127 7.33 7.91 -1.44
N ASN A 128 6.87 6.72 -1.05
CA ASN A 128 6.12 6.53 0.18
C ASN A 128 6.82 5.53 1.08
N LEU A 129 7.10 5.97 2.29
CA LEU A 129 7.60 5.18 3.41
C LEU A 129 6.47 5.06 4.42
N SER A 130 6.21 3.86 4.93
CA SER A 130 5.29 3.71 6.05
C SER A 130 5.64 2.52 6.91
N GLU A 131 5.33 2.62 8.19
CA GLU A 131 5.41 1.55 9.16
C GLU A 131 4.09 1.50 9.95
N THR A 132 3.52 0.31 10.06
CA THR A 132 2.44 0.03 11.00
C THR A 132 2.97 -0.96 12.02
N LYS A 133 3.01 -0.54 13.28
CA LYS A 133 3.44 -1.37 14.42
C LYS A 133 2.24 -1.75 15.28
N ASN A 134 2.07 -3.04 15.51
CA ASN A 134 1.13 -3.57 16.49
C ASN A 134 1.80 -3.54 17.85
N LEU A 135 1.27 -2.72 18.75
CA LEU A 135 1.88 -2.51 20.05
C LEU A 135 1.65 -3.71 20.98
N MET A 136 0.60 -4.51 20.76
CA MET A 136 0.22 -5.61 21.68
C MET A 136 1.10 -6.85 21.59
N VAL A 137 1.97 -6.96 20.58
CA VAL A 137 2.70 -8.22 20.31
C VAL A 137 3.55 -8.64 21.50
N LYS A 138 4.27 -7.71 22.15
CA LYS A 138 5.06 -8.03 23.34
C LYS A 138 4.20 -8.57 24.49
N SER A 139 3.05 -7.95 24.76
CA SER A 139 2.11 -8.41 25.80
C SER A 139 1.44 -9.74 25.46
N LYS A 140 1.38 -10.14 24.19
CA LYS A 140 0.88 -11.44 23.76
C LYS A 140 1.91 -12.57 23.91
N MET A 141 3.18 -12.23 24.05
CA MET A 141 4.26 -13.20 24.18
C MET A 141 4.80 -13.32 25.61
N ASP A 142 4.41 -12.41 26.50
CA ASP A 142 4.79 -12.43 27.92
C ASP A 142 3.85 -13.35 28.73
N PRO A 143 4.33 -14.46 29.31
CA PRO A 143 3.50 -15.38 30.09
C PRO A 143 2.83 -14.75 31.32
N ASN A 144 3.39 -13.65 31.85
CA ASN A 144 2.83 -12.95 33.01
C ASN A 144 1.75 -11.92 32.62
N SER A 145 1.51 -11.73 31.32
CA SER A 145 0.52 -10.79 30.81
C SER A 145 -0.84 -11.44 30.71
N ILE A 146 -1.89 -10.72 31.11
CA ILE A 146 -3.30 -11.14 30.90
C ILE A 146 -3.67 -11.28 29.40
N TYR A 147 -2.83 -10.76 28.50
CA TYR A 147 -3.00 -10.86 27.05
C TYR A 147 -2.16 -11.97 26.43
N TYR A 148 -1.49 -12.79 27.24
CA TYR A 148 -0.64 -13.88 26.77
C TYR A 148 -1.43 -14.81 25.83
N GLU A 149 -0.89 -15.03 24.65
CA GLU A 149 -1.42 -15.98 23.68
C GLU A 149 -0.50 -17.18 23.62
N ASN A 150 -0.94 -18.31 24.19
CA ASN A 150 -0.18 -19.55 24.12
C ASN A 150 -0.23 -20.11 22.68
N PRO A 151 0.90 -20.28 21.99
CA PRO A 151 0.89 -20.84 20.64
C PRO A 151 0.43 -22.29 20.67
N THR A 152 -0.51 -22.66 19.78
CA THR A 152 -1.10 -24.00 19.73
C THR A 152 -0.38 -24.96 18.78
N GLY A 153 0.81 -24.59 18.30
CA GLY A 153 1.56 -25.37 17.31
C GLY A 153 2.73 -24.59 16.72
N VAL A 154 3.64 -25.30 16.04
CA VAL A 154 4.81 -24.71 15.38
C VAL A 154 4.40 -23.85 14.19
N GLY A 155 5.11 -22.73 13.99
CA GLY A 155 4.95 -21.88 12.81
C GLY A 155 3.79 -20.89 12.85
N ARG A 156 3.10 -20.74 13.99
CA ARG A 156 2.19 -19.61 14.21
C ARG A 156 3.00 -18.30 14.16
N ARG A 157 2.41 -17.25 13.58
CA ARG A 157 3.08 -15.95 13.38
C ARG A 157 2.35 -14.84 14.13
N LEU A 158 3.10 -14.08 14.93
CA LEU A 158 2.65 -12.78 15.46
C LEU A 158 3.40 -11.65 14.75
N VAL A 159 2.68 -10.87 13.95
CA VAL A 159 3.27 -9.74 13.20
C VAL A 159 3.37 -8.52 14.10
N GLU A 160 4.60 -8.11 14.43
CA GLU A 160 4.90 -6.90 15.20
C GLU A 160 4.79 -5.66 14.33
N SER A 161 5.38 -5.68 13.14
CA SER A 161 5.35 -4.51 12.26
C SER A 161 5.26 -4.90 10.78
N THR A 162 4.62 -4.04 10.01
CA THR A 162 4.61 -4.08 8.54
C THR A 162 5.15 -2.76 8.03
N THR A 163 6.24 -2.83 7.26
CA THR A 163 6.96 -1.69 6.71
C THR A 163 6.83 -1.65 5.19
N VAL A 164 6.83 -0.46 4.61
CA VAL A 164 6.86 -0.22 3.18
C VAL A 164 8.05 0.69 2.90
N LEU A 165 9.11 0.17 2.26
CA LEU A 165 10.46 0.76 2.32
C LEU A 165 11.17 0.87 0.96
N PRO A 166 11.15 2.05 0.35
CA PRO A 166 9.94 2.82 0.05
C PRO A 166 9.13 2.17 -1.09
N THR A 167 7.85 2.51 -1.21
CA THR A 167 7.12 2.36 -2.49
C THR A 167 7.46 3.56 -3.37
N LEU A 168 8.00 3.31 -4.56
CA LEU A 168 8.29 4.34 -5.56
C LEU A 168 7.25 4.27 -6.67
N ASN A 169 6.58 5.38 -6.95
CA ASN A 169 5.69 5.50 -8.10
C ASN A 169 6.24 6.56 -9.05
N PHE A 170 6.39 6.20 -10.30
CA PHE A 170 6.66 7.12 -11.40
C PHE A 170 5.51 7.06 -12.41
N ARG A 171 5.09 8.20 -12.91
CA ARG A 171 4.04 8.32 -13.91
C ARG A 171 4.43 9.34 -14.96
N LYS A 172 4.43 8.91 -16.22
CA LYS A 172 4.38 9.75 -17.41
C LYS A 172 2.94 9.78 -17.90
N GLY A 173 2.31 10.93 -17.79
CA GLY A 173 0.98 11.17 -18.34
C GLY A 173 0.96 11.02 -19.87
N GLN A 174 -0.25 10.89 -20.41
CA GLN A 174 -0.45 10.72 -21.84
C GLN A 174 0.30 11.81 -22.63
N THR A 175 1.14 11.38 -23.56
CA THR A 175 1.97 12.25 -24.40
C THR A 175 1.82 11.78 -25.83
N GLN A 176 1.57 12.73 -26.73
CA GLN A 176 1.50 12.42 -28.15
C GLN A 176 2.90 12.04 -28.64
N LEU A 177 3.02 10.87 -29.28
CA LEU A 177 4.25 10.42 -29.91
C LEU A 177 4.35 10.97 -31.33
N PHE A 178 3.27 10.84 -32.10
CA PHE A 178 3.17 11.27 -33.50
C PHE A 178 1.71 11.51 -33.91
N GLY A 179 1.53 12.19 -35.04
CA GLY A 179 0.22 12.53 -35.63
C GLY A 179 -0.18 14.01 -35.47
N ALA A 180 -1.36 14.37 -35.98
CA ALA A 180 -1.93 15.71 -35.94
C ALA A 180 -3.05 15.82 -34.88
N SER A 181 -3.57 17.03 -34.65
CA SER A 181 -4.57 17.32 -33.61
C SER A 181 -5.84 16.45 -33.67
N SER A 182 -6.23 15.97 -34.86
CA SER A 182 -7.41 15.11 -35.07
C SER A 182 -7.10 13.62 -35.18
N SER A 183 -5.82 13.27 -35.37
CA SER A 183 -5.36 11.90 -35.61
C SER A 183 -3.97 11.69 -34.99
N GLY A 184 -3.89 11.04 -33.83
CA GLY A 184 -2.64 10.94 -33.08
C GLY A 184 -2.48 9.62 -32.33
N VAL A 185 -1.23 9.26 -32.09
CA VAL A 185 -0.85 8.14 -31.22
C VAL A 185 -0.23 8.70 -29.96
N TYR A 186 -0.68 8.16 -28.82
CA TYR A 186 -0.34 8.65 -27.50
C TYR A 186 0.18 7.52 -26.62
N LEU A 187 1.24 7.82 -25.88
CA LEU A 187 1.86 6.95 -24.92
C LEU A 187 1.60 7.43 -23.50
N SER A 188 1.29 6.51 -22.60
CA SER A 188 1.35 6.72 -21.16
C SER A 188 2.15 5.60 -20.52
N TYR A 189 2.85 5.93 -19.45
CA TYR A 189 3.68 4.97 -18.72
C TYR A 189 3.58 5.20 -17.21
N GLY A 190 3.43 4.12 -16.46
CA GLY A 190 3.44 4.09 -15.02
C GLY A 190 4.40 3.00 -14.54
N SER A 191 5.07 3.26 -13.43
CA SER A 191 6.05 2.34 -12.85
C SER A 191 5.91 2.41 -11.33
N THR A 192 5.65 1.27 -10.70
CA THR A 192 5.41 1.17 -9.27
C THR A 192 6.30 0.08 -8.69
N LEU A 193 7.34 0.47 -7.96
CA LEU A 193 8.15 -0.41 -7.13
C LEU A 193 7.52 -0.45 -5.74
N LYS A 194 7.20 -1.63 -5.23
CA LYS A 194 6.76 -1.87 -3.86
C LYS A 194 7.78 -2.78 -3.19
N ASN A 195 8.31 -2.32 -2.07
CA ASN A 195 9.06 -3.13 -1.13
C ASN A 195 8.27 -3.17 0.18
N ARG A 196 7.87 -4.37 0.59
CA ARG A 196 7.10 -4.61 1.82
C ARG A 196 7.93 -5.50 2.73
N GLY A 197 8.21 -5.01 3.93
CA GLY A 197 8.80 -5.77 5.01
C GLY A 197 7.76 -6.16 6.06
N GLN A 198 7.96 -7.29 6.72
CA GLN A 198 7.24 -7.68 7.93
C GLN A 198 8.21 -8.17 8.97
N ARG A 199 8.09 -7.64 10.19
CA ARG A 199 8.75 -8.17 11.38
C ARG A 199 7.74 -8.97 12.18
N TYR A 200 8.08 -10.21 12.51
CA TYR A 200 7.18 -11.13 13.20
C TYR A 200 7.94 -12.05 14.13
N TYR A 201 7.21 -12.69 15.03
CA TYR A 201 7.70 -13.75 15.91
C TYR A 201 7.05 -15.06 15.46
N LYS A 202 7.83 -16.14 15.43
CA LYS A 202 7.37 -17.46 15.00
C LYS A 202 7.38 -18.41 16.19
N SER A 203 6.33 -19.21 16.35
CA SER A 203 6.31 -20.22 17.41
C SER A 203 7.20 -21.41 17.07
N GLU A 204 7.89 -21.91 18.08
CA GLU A 204 8.81 -23.04 18.03
C GLU A 204 8.37 -24.08 19.06
N ALA A 205 8.64 -25.37 18.81
CA ALA A 205 8.39 -26.42 19.79
C ALA A 205 9.44 -26.32 20.89
N LEU A 206 8.99 -26.30 22.14
CA LEU A 206 9.86 -26.39 23.31
C LEU A 206 10.05 -27.87 23.66
N ASP A 207 8.96 -28.64 23.68
CA ASP A 207 8.91 -30.10 23.81
C ASP A 207 7.83 -30.68 22.87
N ASP A 208 7.57 -32.00 22.97
CA ASP A 208 6.61 -32.75 22.11
C ASP A 208 5.18 -32.19 22.11
N SER A 209 4.79 -31.41 23.13
CA SER A 209 3.43 -30.86 23.26
C SER A 209 3.39 -29.38 23.65
N THR A 210 4.53 -28.76 23.91
CA THR A 210 4.64 -27.37 24.40
C THR A 210 5.28 -26.49 23.33
N PHE A 211 4.74 -25.28 23.16
CA PHE A 211 5.21 -24.33 22.16
C PHE A 211 5.51 -22.99 22.82
N GLY A 212 6.57 -22.33 22.34
CA GLY A 212 6.98 -21.01 22.78
C GLY A 212 7.06 -20.04 21.60
N TRP A 213 7.01 -18.74 21.89
CA TRP A 213 7.35 -17.72 20.90
C TRP A 213 8.88 -17.63 20.78
N GLY A 214 9.41 -17.90 19.59
CA GLY A 214 10.84 -17.78 19.29
C GLY A 214 11.27 -16.34 18.99
N ASP A 215 12.45 -16.19 18.40
CA ASP A 215 13.03 -14.88 18.12
C ASP A 215 12.32 -14.10 17.01
N SER A 216 12.59 -12.79 16.99
CA SER A 216 12.04 -11.91 15.97
C SER A 216 12.69 -12.13 14.60
N GLN A 217 11.88 -12.44 13.60
CA GLN A 217 12.27 -12.62 12.22
C GLN A 217 11.78 -11.47 11.33
N SER A 218 12.49 -11.20 10.24
CA SER A 218 12.11 -10.20 9.25
C SER A 218 12.06 -10.79 7.85
N GLU A 219 10.99 -10.50 7.11
CA GLU A 219 10.81 -10.94 5.73
C GLU A 219 10.51 -9.72 4.85
N TYR A 220 11.16 -9.67 3.68
CA TYR A 220 10.95 -8.61 2.69
C TYR A 220 10.57 -9.20 1.36
N ASP A 221 9.55 -8.59 0.75
CA ASP A 221 9.10 -8.91 -0.60
C ASP A 221 9.14 -7.67 -1.47
N ASN A 222 9.59 -7.85 -2.71
CA ASN A 222 9.67 -6.79 -3.69
C ASN A 222 8.81 -7.13 -4.91
N SER A 223 8.09 -6.13 -5.42
CA SER A 223 7.46 -6.19 -6.73
C SER A 223 7.68 -4.89 -7.49
N TRP A 224 7.87 -4.99 -8.80
CA TRP A 224 7.95 -3.84 -9.68
C TRP A 224 6.94 -4.01 -10.82
N ILE A 225 5.96 -3.12 -10.89
CA ILE A 225 4.89 -3.16 -11.89
C ILE A 225 5.04 -1.98 -12.84
N HIS A 226 5.21 -2.28 -14.12
CA HIS A 226 5.20 -1.33 -15.21
C HIS A 226 3.88 -1.42 -15.95
N ASN A 227 3.24 -0.28 -16.20
CA ASN A 227 2.03 -0.17 -16.98
C ASN A 227 2.31 0.78 -18.15
N MET A 228 2.24 0.29 -19.36
CA MET A 228 2.37 1.08 -20.58
C MET A 228 1.06 1.02 -21.33
N SER A 229 0.57 2.15 -21.82
CA SER A 229 -0.57 2.16 -22.73
C SER A 229 -0.27 3.02 -23.94
N LEU A 230 -0.45 2.41 -25.10
CA LEU A 230 -0.43 3.05 -26.40
C LEU A 230 -1.86 3.21 -26.87
N SER A 231 -2.29 4.42 -27.21
CA SER A 231 -3.63 4.68 -27.69
C SER A 231 -3.59 5.52 -28.95
N GLY A 232 -4.43 5.17 -29.91
CA GLY A 232 -4.67 5.96 -31.10
C GLY A 232 -6.00 6.68 -31.00
N SER A 233 -6.11 7.79 -31.72
CA SER A 233 -7.39 8.40 -32.04
C SER A 233 -7.31 8.84 -33.49
N SER A 234 -8.29 8.48 -34.31
CA SER A 234 -8.43 8.97 -35.68
C SER A 234 -9.91 9.08 -36.06
N ARG A 235 -10.22 9.93 -37.04
CA ARG A 235 -11.55 9.97 -37.65
C ARG A 235 -11.50 9.44 -39.07
N VAL A 236 -12.27 8.39 -39.34
CA VAL A 236 -12.49 7.84 -40.66
C VAL A 236 -13.73 8.49 -41.25
N LEU A 237 -13.64 8.91 -42.52
CA LEU A 237 -14.70 9.63 -43.25
C LEU A 237 -15.24 10.88 -42.52
N LYS A 238 -14.45 11.49 -41.62
CA LYS A 238 -14.83 12.64 -40.75
C LYS A 238 -15.91 12.36 -39.69
N TYR A 239 -16.69 11.28 -39.81
CA TYR A 239 -17.83 10.98 -38.93
C TYR A 239 -17.54 9.90 -37.89
N ILE A 240 -16.70 8.92 -38.23
CA ILE A 240 -16.47 7.73 -37.41
C ILE A 240 -15.16 7.89 -36.66
N ALA A 241 -15.21 8.05 -35.35
CA ALA A 241 -14.01 8.12 -34.52
C ALA A 241 -13.59 6.71 -34.09
N ILE A 242 -12.39 6.30 -34.47
CA ILE A 242 -11.78 5.02 -34.10
C ILE A 242 -10.69 5.28 -33.06
N ARG A 243 -10.71 4.52 -31.98
CA ARG A 243 -9.77 4.63 -30.86
C ARG A 243 -9.23 3.26 -30.49
N PRO A 244 -8.14 2.81 -31.14
CA PRO A 244 -7.42 1.63 -30.70
C PRO A 244 -6.63 1.93 -29.42
N ARG A 245 -6.50 0.94 -28.55
CA ARG A 245 -5.72 1.00 -27.32
C ARG A 245 -5.05 -0.34 -27.08
N LEU A 246 -3.73 -0.30 -26.93
CA LEU A 246 -2.94 -1.41 -26.43
C LEU A 246 -2.54 -1.07 -24.99
N SER A 247 -2.83 -1.98 -24.07
CA SER A 247 -2.35 -1.93 -22.69
C SER A 247 -1.35 -3.05 -22.49
N PHE A 248 -0.20 -2.73 -21.92
CA PHE A 248 0.86 -3.67 -21.58
C PHE A 248 1.21 -3.51 -20.10
N ARG A 249 1.27 -4.62 -19.39
CA ARG A 249 1.60 -4.68 -17.97
C ARG A 249 2.73 -5.68 -17.77
N GLU A 250 3.87 -5.19 -17.30
CA GLU A 250 5.03 -6.01 -16.97
C GLU A 250 5.24 -6.00 -15.45
N GLU A 251 5.45 -7.18 -14.88
CA GLU A 251 5.49 -7.39 -13.45
C GLU A 251 6.74 -8.19 -13.10
N TRP A 252 7.58 -7.62 -12.25
CA TRP A 252 8.81 -8.24 -11.78
C TRP A 252 8.69 -8.53 -10.29
N ILE A 253 9.22 -9.68 -9.89
CA ILE A 253 9.32 -10.11 -8.49
C ILE A 253 10.69 -10.73 -8.26
N THR A 254 11.16 -10.67 -7.01
CA THR A 254 12.46 -11.26 -6.61
C THR A 254 12.29 -12.57 -5.83
N LYS A 255 11.05 -12.94 -5.50
CA LYS A 255 10.70 -14.16 -4.78
C LYS A 255 9.44 -14.75 -5.39
N TYR A 256 9.49 -16.03 -5.73
CA TYR A 256 8.36 -16.78 -6.29
C TYR A 256 8.30 -18.16 -5.62
N PHE A 257 7.20 -18.89 -5.80
CA PHE A 257 7.09 -20.27 -5.32
C PHE A 257 7.44 -21.25 -6.43
N ASP A 258 8.18 -22.30 -6.07
CA ASP A 258 8.48 -23.44 -6.94
C ASP A 258 8.02 -24.72 -6.27
N ALA A 259 7.66 -25.73 -7.06
CA ALA A 259 7.21 -27.03 -6.61
C ALA A 259 7.71 -28.09 -7.58
N THR A 260 7.95 -29.31 -7.10
CA THR A 260 8.51 -30.41 -7.91
C THR A 260 7.45 -31.31 -8.50
N ALA A 261 6.39 -31.59 -7.74
CA ALA A 261 5.28 -32.47 -8.13
C ALA A 261 3.94 -31.93 -7.60
N ALA A 262 2.84 -32.55 -8.01
CA ALA A 262 1.52 -32.31 -7.44
C ALA A 262 0.96 -33.61 -6.83
N ASP A 263 0.05 -33.49 -5.86
CA ASP A 263 -0.77 -34.62 -5.41
C ASP A 263 -1.90 -34.92 -6.43
N SER A 264 -2.66 -35.99 -6.20
CA SER A 264 -3.79 -36.37 -7.05
C SER A 264 -4.96 -35.38 -7.05
N LEU A 265 -4.91 -34.35 -6.19
CA LEU A 265 -5.87 -33.24 -6.15
C LEU A 265 -5.30 -31.97 -6.81
N GLY A 266 -4.08 -32.01 -7.35
CA GLY A 266 -3.39 -30.89 -7.98
C GLY A 266 -2.74 -29.90 -7.00
N ASN A 267 -2.61 -30.25 -5.72
CA ASN A 267 -1.89 -29.42 -4.76
C ASN A 267 -0.37 -29.62 -4.92
N PRO A 268 0.42 -28.54 -4.90
CA PRO A 268 1.87 -28.64 -5.06
C PRO A 268 2.51 -29.36 -3.86
N ILE A 269 3.33 -30.36 -4.14
CA ILE A 269 4.21 -31.06 -3.20
C ILE A 269 5.57 -30.35 -3.19
N ASP A 270 6.22 -30.32 -2.02
CA ASP A 270 7.52 -29.66 -1.79
C ASP A 270 7.56 -28.19 -2.23
N SER A 271 6.45 -27.49 -2.06
CA SER A 271 6.37 -26.07 -2.41
C SER A 271 7.35 -25.26 -1.54
N ARG A 272 8.29 -24.58 -2.20
CA ARG A 272 9.29 -23.75 -1.54
C ARG A 272 9.36 -22.37 -2.17
N GLN A 273 9.67 -21.38 -1.35
CA GLN A 273 9.93 -20.03 -1.83
C GLN A 273 11.36 -19.95 -2.37
N VAL A 274 11.51 -19.46 -3.59
CA VAL A 274 12.80 -19.30 -4.28
C VAL A 274 13.09 -17.80 -4.42
N SER A 275 14.24 -17.37 -3.90
CA SER A 275 14.72 -15.97 -4.02
C SER A 275 15.49 -15.77 -5.34
N ARG A 276 14.75 -15.62 -6.44
CA ARG A 276 15.30 -15.35 -7.78
C ARG A 276 14.36 -14.42 -8.55
N PHE A 277 14.93 -13.61 -9.45
CA PHE A 277 14.16 -12.74 -10.32
C PHE A 277 13.23 -13.54 -11.24
N LYS A 278 11.97 -13.10 -11.34
CA LYS A 278 11.00 -13.61 -12.31
C LYS A 278 10.13 -12.47 -12.81
N ALA A 279 9.78 -12.53 -14.10
CA ALA A 279 9.01 -11.50 -14.76
C ALA A 279 7.84 -12.09 -15.55
N ARG A 280 6.73 -11.35 -15.61
CA ARG A 280 5.55 -11.68 -16.42
C ARG A 280 5.10 -10.46 -17.22
N ARG A 281 4.65 -10.67 -18.45
CA ARG A 281 4.12 -9.63 -19.33
C ARG A 281 2.72 -10.00 -19.76
N THR A 282 1.76 -9.12 -19.46
CA THR A 282 0.37 -9.28 -19.85
C THR A 282 -0.08 -8.07 -20.64
N GLY A 283 -1.19 -8.20 -21.36
CA GLY A 283 -1.68 -7.11 -22.18
C GLY A 283 -3.11 -7.29 -22.65
N THR A 284 -3.67 -6.22 -23.17
CA THR A 284 -5.04 -6.18 -23.69
C THR A 284 -5.07 -5.24 -24.88
N LEU A 285 -5.69 -5.69 -25.96
CA LEU A 285 -6.00 -4.89 -27.13
C LEU A 285 -7.48 -4.50 -27.07
N SER A 286 -7.79 -3.22 -27.24
CA SER A 286 -9.16 -2.76 -27.35
C SER A 286 -9.29 -1.79 -28.52
N VAL A 287 -10.40 -1.85 -29.25
CA VAL A 287 -10.71 -0.91 -30.32
C VAL A 287 -12.13 -0.42 -30.09
N SER A 288 -12.30 0.88 -29.89
CA SER A 288 -13.61 1.48 -29.75
C SER A 288 -13.91 2.41 -30.92
N THR A 289 -15.13 2.34 -31.42
CA THR A 289 -15.59 3.14 -32.55
C THR A 289 -16.90 3.81 -32.17
N ASN A 290 -17.03 5.12 -32.42
CA ASN A 290 -18.29 5.82 -32.26
C ASN A 290 -18.52 6.87 -33.34
N THR A 291 -19.79 7.18 -33.61
CA THR A 291 -20.21 8.28 -34.48
C THR A 291 -21.25 9.14 -33.77
N LYS A 292 -21.55 10.32 -34.30
CA LYS A 292 -22.63 11.19 -33.83
C LYS A 292 -23.58 11.44 -34.98
N LEU A 293 -24.84 11.06 -34.79
CA LEU A 293 -25.92 11.29 -35.72
C LEU A 293 -26.82 12.39 -35.14
N TYR A 294 -27.09 13.41 -35.94
CA TYR A 294 -28.01 14.48 -35.58
C TYR A 294 -29.25 14.35 -36.44
N GLY A 295 -30.42 14.46 -35.82
CA GLY A 295 -31.67 14.59 -36.56
C GLY A 295 -32.50 15.73 -35.99
N ILE A 296 -33.24 16.36 -36.89
CA ILE A 296 -34.02 17.56 -36.62
C ILE A 296 -35.46 17.21 -37.00
N LEU A 297 -36.34 17.17 -36.01
CA LEU A 297 -37.76 16.91 -36.19
C LEU A 297 -38.49 18.25 -36.09
N PRO A 298 -38.97 18.83 -37.19
CA PRO A 298 -39.71 20.08 -37.19
C PRO A 298 -41.13 19.82 -36.68
N VAL A 299 -41.29 19.65 -35.37
CA VAL A 299 -42.58 19.50 -34.71
C VAL A 299 -43.03 20.88 -34.25
N LYS A 300 -44.20 21.33 -34.72
CA LYS A 300 -44.83 22.59 -34.32
C LYS A 300 -45.96 22.31 -33.34
N ILE A 301 -45.64 22.26 -32.04
CA ILE A 301 -46.63 22.11 -30.96
C ILE A 301 -46.47 23.30 -30.01
N GLY A 302 -47.45 24.21 -30.00
CA GLY A 302 -47.39 25.45 -29.22
C GLY A 302 -46.21 26.34 -29.62
N SER A 303 -45.39 26.76 -28.65
CA SER A 303 -44.17 27.54 -28.87
C SER A 303 -42.99 26.69 -29.37
N LEU A 304 -43.12 25.37 -29.38
CA LEU A 304 -42.07 24.43 -29.76
C LEU A 304 -42.03 24.32 -31.28
N LYS A 305 -40.92 24.77 -31.88
CA LYS A 305 -40.76 24.85 -33.35
C LYS A 305 -40.02 23.66 -33.95
N THR A 306 -39.10 23.07 -33.20
CA THR A 306 -38.21 22.02 -33.68
C THR A 306 -37.61 21.26 -32.50
N ILE A 307 -37.49 19.95 -32.65
CA ILE A 307 -36.79 19.07 -31.72
C ILE A 307 -35.51 18.57 -32.41
N ARG A 308 -34.34 18.86 -31.83
CA ARG A 308 -33.08 18.23 -32.26
C ARG A 308 -32.81 17.02 -31.39
N HIS A 309 -32.65 15.86 -32.01
CA HIS A 309 -32.15 14.67 -31.35
C HIS A 309 -30.70 14.40 -31.75
N THR A 310 -29.93 13.79 -30.86
CA THR A 310 -28.54 13.41 -31.10
C THR A 310 -28.33 11.99 -30.61
N ILE A 311 -27.92 11.09 -31.51
CA ILE A 311 -27.68 9.68 -31.22
C ILE A 311 -26.17 9.45 -31.37
N THR A 312 -25.53 8.88 -30.35
CA THR A 312 -24.08 8.60 -30.36
C THR A 312 -23.87 7.09 -30.24
N PRO A 313 -24.05 6.32 -31.33
CA PRO A 313 -23.82 4.88 -31.26
C PRO A 313 -22.34 4.59 -31.06
N SER A 314 -22.04 3.54 -30.29
CA SER A 314 -20.67 3.10 -30.01
C SER A 314 -20.59 1.58 -30.02
N VAL A 315 -19.53 1.06 -30.63
CA VAL A 315 -19.16 -0.37 -30.65
C VAL A 315 -17.75 -0.51 -30.10
N GLY A 316 -17.49 -1.53 -29.30
CA GLY A 316 -16.21 -1.68 -28.60
C GLY A 316 -15.74 -3.12 -28.58
N PHE A 317 -14.68 -3.41 -29.32
CA PHE A 317 -14.00 -4.71 -29.26
C PHE A 317 -12.90 -4.70 -28.19
N SER A 318 -12.79 -5.77 -27.41
CA SER A 318 -11.66 -5.99 -26.49
C SER A 318 -11.20 -7.44 -26.53
N TYR A 319 -9.88 -7.64 -26.55
CA TYR A 319 -9.22 -8.93 -26.60
C TYR A 319 -8.09 -9.00 -25.58
N ARG A 320 -8.12 -10.04 -24.74
CA ARG A 320 -7.04 -10.42 -23.83
C ARG A 320 -6.70 -11.89 -24.08
N PRO A 321 -5.46 -12.22 -24.47
CA PRO A 321 -5.02 -13.60 -24.60
C PRO A 321 -5.15 -14.39 -23.30
N ASN A 322 -5.15 -15.72 -23.43
CA ASN A 322 -4.96 -16.61 -22.29
C ASN A 322 -3.47 -16.67 -21.89
N PHE A 323 -3.09 -16.01 -20.80
CA PHE A 323 -1.69 -16.02 -20.34
C PHE A 323 -1.29 -17.30 -19.61
N SER A 324 -2.21 -18.26 -19.43
CA SER A 324 -1.89 -19.59 -18.91
C SER A 324 -1.30 -20.52 -19.97
N ASP A 325 -1.35 -20.16 -21.25
CA ASP A 325 -0.89 -21.02 -22.34
C ASP A 325 0.65 -21.16 -22.32
N ASP A 326 1.12 -22.36 -22.69
CA ASP A 326 2.55 -22.71 -22.65
C ASP A 326 3.44 -21.77 -23.47
N THR A 327 2.89 -21.16 -24.53
CA THR A 327 3.59 -20.18 -25.37
C THR A 327 4.14 -19.00 -24.57
N PHE A 328 3.51 -18.63 -23.46
CA PHE A 328 3.98 -17.56 -22.59
C PHE A 328 4.99 -18.02 -21.53
N GLY A 329 5.03 -19.32 -21.22
CA GLY A 329 5.97 -19.90 -20.25
C GLY A 329 5.81 -19.40 -18.81
N TYR A 330 4.63 -18.88 -18.43
CA TYR A 330 4.40 -18.36 -17.08
C TYR A 330 4.03 -19.42 -16.07
N LEU A 331 3.34 -20.48 -16.50
CA LEU A 331 2.94 -21.60 -15.66
C LEU A 331 3.93 -22.75 -15.81
N LYS A 332 4.15 -23.47 -14.70
CA LYS A 332 4.92 -24.71 -14.67
C LYS A 332 3.93 -25.87 -14.65
N LYS A 333 4.21 -26.92 -15.43
CA LYS A 333 3.45 -28.17 -15.36
C LYS A 333 4.02 -29.04 -14.26
N LEU A 334 3.17 -29.48 -13.34
CA LEU A 334 3.49 -30.47 -12.32
C LEU A 334 2.77 -31.76 -12.67
N GLU A 335 3.43 -32.89 -12.43
CA GLU A 335 2.88 -34.22 -12.65
C GLU A 335 2.56 -34.84 -11.29
N ASP A 336 1.46 -35.59 -11.21
CA ASP A 336 1.16 -36.46 -10.06
C ASP A 336 1.70 -37.88 -10.27
N ASN A 337 1.52 -38.75 -9.27
CA ASN A 337 1.97 -40.15 -9.35
C ASN A 337 1.22 -40.97 -10.41
N ASP A 338 0.05 -40.49 -10.87
CA ASP A 338 -0.79 -41.14 -11.88
C ASP A 338 -0.52 -40.61 -13.30
N GLY A 339 0.42 -39.67 -13.45
CA GLY A 339 0.79 -39.04 -14.73
C GLY A 339 -0.12 -37.88 -15.15
N ASN A 340 -1.05 -37.43 -14.30
CA ASN A 340 -1.88 -36.27 -14.60
C ASN A 340 -1.09 -34.98 -14.44
N ILE A 341 -1.33 -34.04 -15.36
CA ILE A 341 -0.61 -32.76 -15.40
C ILE A 341 -1.47 -31.63 -14.84
N TYR A 342 -0.91 -30.90 -13.88
CA TYR A 342 -1.51 -29.73 -13.25
C TYR A 342 -0.70 -28.46 -13.53
N ASN A 343 -1.41 -27.36 -13.76
CA ASN A 343 -0.80 -26.05 -13.94
C ASN A 343 -0.50 -25.40 -12.59
N PHE A 344 0.78 -25.16 -12.34
CA PHE A 344 1.28 -24.44 -11.17
C PHE A 344 1.70 -23.02 -11.55
N ASP A 345 1.16 -22.04 -10.84
CA ASP A 345 1.49 -20.63 -11.04
C ASP A 345 2.55 -20.16 -10.03
N PRO A 346 3.80 -19.92 -10.45
CA PRO A 346 4.88 -19.48 -9.57
C PRO A 346 4.63 -18.12 -8.93
N PHE A 347 3.74 -17.31 -9.51
CA PHE A 347 3.37 -15.98 -9.02
C PHE A 347 2.26 -16.02 -7.95
N LYS A 348 1.57 -17.16 -7.78
CA LYS A 348 0.49 -17.32 -6.79
C LYS A 348 1.05 -17.12 -5.38
N GLY A 349 0.39 -16.29 -4.57
CA GLY A 349 0.82 -16.00 -3.20
C GLY A 349 1.97 -14.99 -3.08
N THR A 350 2.43 -14.41 -4.19
CA THR A 350 3.43 -13.33 -4.17
C THR A 350 2.76 -11.95 -4.05
N GLN A 351 3.56 -10.87 -4.09
CA GLN A 351 3.06 -9.48 -4.10
C GLN A 351 2.25 -9.11 -5.34
N ILE A 352 2.30 -9.92 -6.41
CA ILE A 352 1.55 -9.71 -7.65
C ILE A 352 0.41 -10.73 -7.77
N SER A 353 -0.56 -10.46 -8.64
CA SER A 353 -1.70 -11.35 -8.86
C SER A 353 -1.28 -12.66 -9.54
N THR A 354 -2.12 -13.67 -9.44
CA THR A 354 -2.02 -14.87 -10.27
C THR A 354 -2.07 -14.52 -11.76
N THR A 355 -1.54 -15.42 -12.57
CA THR A 355 -1.50 -15.31 -14.02
C THR A 355 -2.92 -15.34 -14.55
N PRO A 356 -3.37 -14.31 -15.29
CA PRO A 356 -4.71 -14.28 -15.84
C PRO A 356 -4.95 -15.48 -16.76
N THR A 357 -5.92 -16.29 -16.41
CA THR A 357 -6.34 -17.45 -17.20
C THR A 357 -7.52 -17.08 -18.11
N GLY A 358 -7.74 -17.92 -19.11
CA GLY A 358 -8.79 -17.77 -20.10
C GLY A 358 -8.54 -16.63 -21.09
N GLU A 359 -8.92 -16.89 -22.34
CA GLU A 359 -9.10 -15.84 -23.34
C GLU A 359 -10.35 -15.02 -23.00
N GLN A 360 -10.26 -13.70 -23.11
CA GLN A 360 -11.43 -12.82 -23.01
C GLN A 360 -11.62 -12.06 -24.31
N ARG A 361 -12.82 -12.16 -24.87
CA ARG A 361 -13.19 -11.50 -26.11
C ARG A 361 -14.59 -10.89 -25.96
N ASN A 362 -14.66 -9.57 -25.93
CA ASN A 362 -15.92 -8.82 -25.78
C ASN A 362 -16.13 -7.92 -27.01
N MET A 363 -17.39 -7.74 -27.42
CA MET A 363 -17.83 -6.87 -28.52
C MET A 363 -18.92 -5.91 -28.09
#